data_AF-A0A812U490-F1
#
_entry.id   AF-A0A812U490-F1
#
_cell.length_a   1.000
_cell.length_b   1.000
_cell.length_c   1.000
_cell.angle_alpha   90.00
_cell.angle_beta   90.00
_cell.angle_gamma   90.00
#
_symmetry.space_group_name_H-M   'P 1'
#
loop_
_entity.id
_entity.type
_entity.pdbx_description
1 polymer ?
#
loop_
_entity_poly.entity_id
_entity_poly.type
_entity_poly.pdbx_seq_one_letter_code
_entity_poly.pdbx_strand_id
1 'polypeptide(L)'
;MRSRTVEAIDLHHFVPPDRWCVTKEDLRFLTSEVKEAIKKGAIEPPEDGTDDFLDSLEHGPSIYTVTEQHIKPVTELAGKMSWALMRNPEGLDCDLFISHAWQEGIFEFISKVLHSWPRGSRNAWCCMLANPQHLDISSMLESPHRSPFAIALEASSDVLVVPNHHRSIYTRLWCAYEAYLAQEQGKVILIARASNWQELRQAMQNMGLASVLGLLLGVAVDVKNWNMVMNLVALSMAAIAVLWSSGTESDRTQTTLNLVGETLEQQTQA
;
A
#
# COMPACT_ATOMS: atom_id res chain seq x y z
N MET A 1 4.25 -1.99 44.11
CA MET A 1 3.39 -1.58 42.98
C MET A 1 4.31 -1.05 41.91
N ARG A 2 4.52 -1.77 40.80
CA ARG A 2 5.25 -1.22 39.65
C ARG A 2 4.33 -0.22 38.95
N SER A 3 4.87 0.86 38.40
CA SER A 3 4.04 1.79 37.62
C SER A 3 3.62 1.12 36.31
N ARG A 4 2.42 1.44 35.82
CA ARG A 4 1.88 0.94 34.54
C ARG A 4 2.86 1.10 33.37
N THR A 5 3.69 2.14 33.39
CA THR A 5 4.75 2.40 32.39
C THR A 5 5.89 1.39 32.47
N VAL A 6 6.32 0.99 33.68
CA VAL A 6 7.38 -0.02 33.83
C VAL A 6 6.91 -1.37 33.29
N GLU A 7 5.68 -1.78 33.63
CA GLU A 7 5.12 -3.05 33.13
C GLU A 7 4.94 -3.05 31.60
N ALA A 8 4.62 -1.90 31.02
CA ALA A 8 4.43 -1.72 29.58
C ALA A 8 5.75 -1.71 28.79
N ILE A 9 6.80 -1.05 29.30
CA ILE A 9 8.14 -1.12 28.69
C ILE A 9 8.72 -2.52 28.86
N ASP A 10 8.47 -3.15 30.02
CA ASP A 10 8.89 -4.53 30.30
C ASP A 10 8.33 -5.53 29.28
N LEU A 11 7.20 -5.26 28.62
CA LEU A 11 6.68 -6.12 27.55
C LEU A 11 7.69 -6.33 26.42
N HIS A 12 8.47 -5.30 26.05
CA HIS A 12 9.51 -5.41 25.02
C HIS A 12 10.72 -6.24 25.47
N HIS A 13 10.86 -6.50 26.78
CA HIS A 13 11.87 -7.42 27.31
C HIS A 13 11.38 -8.86 27.34
N PHE A 14 10.07 -9.10 27.45
CA PHE A 14 9.48 -10.44 27.56
C PHE A 14 8.96 -10.99 26.24
N VAL A 15 8.50 -10.13 25.34
CA VAL A 15 8.01 -10.50 24.01
C VAL A 15 9.14 -10.25 23.00
N PRO A 16 9.60 -11.27 22.28
CA PRO A 16 10.72 -11.11 21.36
C PRO A 16 10.32 -10.22 20.15
N PRO A 17 11.28 -9.53 19.51
CA PRO A 17 10.99 -8.53 18.47
C PRO A 17 10.25 -9.03 17.23
N ASP A 18 10.48 -10.29 16.86
CA ASP A 18 9.76 -11.01 15.81
C ASP A 18 8.29 -11.28 16.17
N ARG A 19 7.85 -10.95 17.40
CA ARG A 19 6.47 -11.07 17.82
C ARG A 19 5.73 -9.75 17.97
N TRP A 20 6.36 -8.63 17.63
CA TRP A 20 5.74 -7.29 17.68
C TRP A 20 4.88 -7.01 16.43
N CYS A 21 3.98 -7.93 16.11
CA CYS A 21 3.22 -7.93 14.87
C CYS A 21 1.77 -7.43 15.06
N VAL A 22 1.15 -7.09 13.93
CA VAL A 22 -0.24 -6.62 13.83
C VAL A 22 -1.04 -7.49 12.86
N THR A 23 -2.36 -7.49 13.03
CA THR A 23 -3.29 -8.20 12.15
C THR A 23 -3.86 -7.28 11.05
N LYS A 24 -4.59 -7.85 10.08
CA LYS A 24 -5.38 -7.05 9.12
C LYS A 24 -6.41 -6.18 9.83
N GLU A 25 -7.03 -6.72 10.88
CA GLU A 25 -8.03 -6.05 11.69
C GLU A 25 -7.43 -4.85 12.42
N ASP A 26 -6.20 -4.96 12.93
CA ASP A 26 -5.49 -3.84 13.54
C ASP A 26 -5.22 -2.70 12.55
N LEU A 27 -4.84 -3.00 11.30
CA LEU A 27 -4.65 -1.97 10.27
C LEU A 27 -5.96 -1.29 9.87
N ARG A 28 -7.06 -2.03 9.77
CA ARG A 28 -8.41 -1.45 9.53
C ARG A 28 -8.87 -0.59 10.69
N PHE A 29 -8.55 -1.01 11.92
CA PHE A 29 -8.81 -0.24 13.12
C PHE A 29 -8.02 1.07 13.11
N LEU A 30 -6.70 1.01 12.84
CA LEU A 30 -5.84 2.19 12.71
C LEU A 30 -6.38 3.17 11.65
N THR A 31 -6.85 2.66 10.51
CA THR A 31 -7.47 3.50 9.47
C THR A 31 -8.67 4.28 10.01
N SER A 32 -9.53 3.62 10.80
CA SER A 32 -10.72 4.24 11.38
C SER A 32 -10.33 5.29 12.44
N GLU A 33 -9.37 4.98 13.29
CA GLU A 33 -8.87 5.89 14.33
C GLU A 33 -8.25 7.15 13.74
N VAL A 34 -7.40 7.01 12.72
CA VAL A 34 -6.76 8.16 12.06
C VAL A 34 -7.80 9.05 11.37
N LYS A 35 -8.80 8.46 10.68
CA LYS A 35 -9.89 9.23 10.06
C LYS A 35 -10.70 10.01 11.08
N GLU A 36 -11.02 9.39 12.21
CA GLU A 36 -11.77 10.05 13.27
C GLU A 36 -10.94 11.13 13.98
N ALA A 37 -9.63 10.92 14.12
CA ALA A 37 -8.71 11.91 14.68
C ALA A 37 -8.58 13.14 13.77
N ILE A 38 -8.46 12.95 12.45
CA ILE A 38 -8.50 14.05 11.47
C ILE A 38 -9.82 14.83 11.57
N LYS A 39 -10.96 14.12 11.57
CA LYS A 39 -12.28 14.74 11.67
C LYS A 39 -12.46 15.59 12.93
N LYS A 40 -11.79 15.21 14.03
CA LYS A 40 -11.81 15.92 15.31
C LYS A 40 -10.78 17.05 15.41
N GLY A 41 -9.93 17.24 14.40
CA GLY A 41 -8.79 18.18 14.46
C GLY A 41 -7.68 17.73 15.41
N ALA A 42 -7.60 16.44 15.73
CA ALA A 42 -6.51 15.89 16.55
C ALA A 42 -5.28 15.51 15.71
N ILE A 43 -5.45 15.36 14.40
CA ILE A 43 -4.35 15.25 13.43
C ILE A 43 -4.51 16.39 12.43
N GLU A 44 -3.48 17.22 12.32
CA GLU A 44 -3.43 18.42 11.49
C GLU A 44 -2.14 18.45 10.64
N PRO A 45 -2.14 19.16 9.50
CA PRO A 45 -0.93 19.40 8.73
C PRO A 45 0.17 20.03 9.60
N PRO A 46 1.43 19.56 9.52
CA PRO A 46 2.52 20.18 10.24
C PRO A 46 2.77 21.61 9.72
N GLU A 47 3.04 22.54 10.63
CA GLU A 47 3.21 23.97 10.30
C GLU A 47 4.41 24.23 9.37
N ASP A 48 5.40 23.34 9.38
CA ASP A 48 6.62 23.44 8.57
C ASP A 48 6.43 22.97 7.12
N GLY A 49 5.26 22.44 6.77
CA GLY A 49 4.95 21.93 5.43
C GLY A 49 5.78 20.71 5.03
N THR A 50 6.34 19.97 5.99
CA THR A 50 7.13 18.75 5.71
C THR A 50 6.29 17.57 5.22
N ASP A 51 4.98 17.64 5.43
CA ASP A 51 3.99 16.69 4.95
C ASP A 51 3.09 17.39 3.95
N ASP A 52 2.93 16.78 2.78
CA ASP A 52 2.02 17.28 1.74
C ASP A 52 0.54 17.19 2.18
N PHE A 53 0.28 16.64 3.38
CA PHE A 53 -1.00 16.49 4.08
C PHE A 53 -2.16 16.55 3.09
N LEU A 54 -2.21 15.53 2.23
CA LEU A 54 -3.26 15.45 1.25
C LEU A 54 -4.50 15.02 2.02
N ASP A 55 -5.39 15.98 2.32
CA ASP A 55 -6.72 15.74 2.89
C ASP A 55 -7.61 14.86 1.95
N SER A 56 -7.03 14.38 0.85
CA SER A 56 -7.57 13.26 0.09
C SER A 56 -7.67 12.02 0.97
N LEU A 57 -8.88 11.44 1.01
CA LEU A 57 -9.14 10.13 1.58
C LEU A 57 -8.34 8.99 0.90
N GLU A 58 -7.70 9.28 -0.22
CA GLU A 58 -6.88 8.34 -0.99
C GLU A 58 -5.49 8.15 -0.36
N HIS A 59 -4.80 9.24 0.00
CA HIS A 59 -3.43 9.18 0.51
C HIS A 59 -3.37 9.34 2.03
N GLY A 60 -4.06 10.34 2.58
CA GLY A 60 -3.99 10.71 4.00
C GLY A 60 -2.66 11.36 4.40
N PRO A 61 -2.49 11.69 5.69
CA PRO A 61 -1.24 12.22 6.23
C PRO A 61 -0.10 11.22 6.11
N SER A 62 1.14 11.71 6.07
CA SER A 62 2.32 10.87 6.11
C SER A 62 2.39 10.05 7.41
N ILE A 63 3.09 8.92 7.35
CA ILE A 63 3.36 8.10 8.54
C ILE A 63 4.12 8.88 9.62
N TYR A 64 4.95 9.87 9.26
CA TYR A 64 5.55 10.79 10.25
C TYR A 64 4.48 11.50 11.08
N THR A 65 3.55 12.18 10.41
CA THR A 65 2.47 12.94 11.05
C THR A 65 1.59 12.03 11.90
N VAL A 66 1.19 10.86 11.38
CA VAL A 66 0.40 9.88 12.15
C VAL A 66 1.16 9.36 13.36
N THR A 67 2.47 9.14 13.23
CA THR A 67 3.28 8.66 14.35
C THR A 67 3.37 9.69 15.46
N GLU A 68 3.67 10.94 15.12
CA GLU A 68 3.80 12.03 16.10
C GLU A 68 2.48 12.42 16.76
N GLN A 69 1.41 12.58 15.96
CA GLN A 69 0.16 13.17 16.44
C GLN A 69 -0.86 12.13 16.92
N HIS A 70 -0.65 10.84 16.62
CA HIS A 70 -1.59 9.78 17.02
C HIS A 70 -0.93 8.59 17.71
N ILE A 71 0.01 7.89 17.06
CA ILE A 71 0.59 6.65 17.62
C ILE A 71 1.31 6.93 18.93
N LYS A 72 2.16 7.97 18.98
CA LYS A 72 2.88 8.37 20.20
C LYS A 72 1.91 8.74 21.34
N PRO A 73 0.97 9.69 21.18
CA PRO A 73 0.03 10.04 22.26
C PRO A 73 -0.74 8.84 22.83
N VAL A 74 -1.26 7.97 21.97
CA VAL A 74 -2.04 6.81 22.41
C VAL A 74 -1.16 5.80 23.14
N THR A 75 0.04 5.51 22.62
CA THR A 75 0.98 4.57 23.26
C THR A 75 1.59 5.13 24.55
N GLU A 76 1.76 6.45 24.68
CA GLU A 76 2.18 7.10 25.93
C GLU A 76 1.17 6.79 27.04
N LEU A 77 -0.12 7.00 26.77
CA LEU A 77 -1.22 6.71 27.71
C LEU A 77 -1.34 5.22 28.05
N ALA A 78 -0.90 4.35 27.13
CA ALA A 78 -0.85 2.91 27.35
C ALA A 78 0.37 2.48 28.18
N GLY A 79 1.36 3.34 28.40
CA GLY A 79 2.58 3.04 29.16
C GLY A 79 3.86 2.95 28.32
N LYS A 80 3.90 3.56 27.13
CA LYS A 80 5.07 3.63 26.22
C LYS A 80 5.47 2.33 25.52
N MET A 81 4.62 1.31 25.54
CA MET A 81 4.80 0.12 24.68
C MET A 81 4.60 0.47 23.19
N SER A 82 4.93 -0.45 22.29
CA SER A 82 4.63 -0.22 20.87
C SER A 82 3.15 -0.41 20.59
N TRP A 83 2.66 0.13 19.47
CA TRP A 83 1.27 -0.07 19.07
C TRP A 83 0.92 -1.55 18.92
N ALA A 84 1.84 -2.34 18.35
CA ALA A 84 1.67 -3.77 18.19
C ALA A 84 1.46 -4.49 19.53
N LEU A 85 2.31 -4.22 20.55
CA LEU A 85 2.16 -4.83 21.87
C LEU A 85 1.01 -4.26 22.69
N MET A 86 0.60 -3.01 22.42
CA MET A 86 -0.63 -2.43 22.99
C MET A 86 -1.87 -3.19 22.54
N ARG A 87 -1.89 -3.63 21.28
CA ARG A 87 -2.99 -4.40 20.68
C ARG A 87 -2.89 -5.89 20.99
N ASN A 88 -1.67 -6.41 21.03
CA ASN A 88 -1.37 -7.84 21.14
C ASN A 88 -0.29 -8.07 22.23
N PRO A 89 -0.64 -8.00 23.53
CA PRO A 89 0.35 -8.05 24.62
C PRO A 89 1.16 -9.35 24.71
N GLU A 90 0.62 -10.46 24.20
CA GLU A 90 1.31 -11.75 24.15
C GLU A 90 2.23 -11.90 22.93
N GLY A 91 2.18 -10.94 22.00
CA GLY A 91 2.87 -11.00 20.72
C GLY A 91 2.25 -11.99 19.73
N LEU A 92 2.52 -11.77 18.45
CA LEU A 92 1.99 -12.55 17.33
C LEU A 92 3.13 -13.02 16.42
N ASP A 93 3.09 -14.26 15.94
CA ASP A 93 4.10 -14.79 15.02
C ASP A 93 4.25 -13.88 13.77
N CYS A 94 5.48 -13.60 13.34
CA CYS A 94 5.75 -12.79 12.16
C CYS A 94 5.68 -13.64 10.88
N ASP A 95 4.55 -13.56 10.15
CA ASP A 95 4.45 -14.19 8.83
C ASP A 95 4.96 -13.25 7.72
N LEU A 96 4.68 -11.95 7.84
CA LEU A 96 4.93 -10.93 6.82
C LEU A 96 5.79 -9.79 7.37
N PHE A 97 6.91 -9.46 6.73
CA PHE A 97 7.66 -8.24 7.03
C PHE A 97 7.28 -7.14 6.03
N ILE A 98 6.90 -5.95 6.51
CA ILE A 98 6.51 -4.83 5.65
C ILE A 98 7.65 -3.80 5.57
N SER A 99 8.19 -3.60 4.38
CA SER A 99 9.17 -2.55 4.07
C SER A 99 8.48 -1.35 3.42
N HIS A 100 8.58 -0.18 4.06
CA HIS A 100 7.87 1.04 3.64
C HIS A 100 8.70 2.31 3.91
N ALA A 101 8.31 3.44 3.31
CA ALA A 101 8.89 4.75 3.64
C ALA A 101 7.96 5.54 4.56
N TRP A 102 8.54 6.27 5.51
CA TRP A 102 7.76 7.08 6.45
C TRP A 102 7.10 8.32 5.84
N GLN A 103 7.56 8.77 4.65
CA GLN A 103 6.87 9.82 3.91
C GLN A 103 5.60 9.33 3.21
N GLU A 104 5.31 8.02 3.21
CA GLU A 104 4.10 7.50 2.57
C GLU A 104 2.84 7.96 3.31
N GLY A 105 1.78 8.28 2.53
CA GLY A 105 0.46 8.55 3.07
C GLY A 105 -0.15 7.31 3.72
N ILE A 106 -0.65 7.44 4.94
CA ILE A 106 -1.13 6.29 5.74
C ILE A 106 -2.29 5.52 5.10
N PHE A 107 -3.19 6.19 4.37
CA PHE A 107 -4.32 5.52 3.72
C PHE A 107 -3.87 4.77 2.46
N GLU A 108 -2.95 5.36 1.69
CA GLU A 108 -2.29 4.70 0.56
C GLU A 108 -1.58 3.44 1.04
N PHE A 109 -0.74 3.57 2.08
CA PHE A 109 0.00 2.47 2.70
C PHE A 109 -0.92 1.33 3.13
N ILE A 110 -1.92 1.61 3.99
CA ILE A 110 -2.79 0.56 4.53
C ILE A 110 -3.61 -0.09 3.40
N SER A 111 -4.10 0.68 2.44
CA SER A 111 -4.85 0.16 1.30
C SER A 111 -4.02 -0.83 0.49
N LYS A 112 -2.78 -0.49 0.14
CA LYS A 112 -1.86 -1.35 -0.61
C LYS A 112 -1.49 -2.60 0.16
N VAL A 113 -1.19 -2.47 1.46
CA VAL A 113 -0.86 -3.59 2.34
C VAL A 113 -2.03 -4.57 2.43
N LEU A 114 -3.24 -4.08 2.70
CA LEU A 114 -4.42 -4.94 2.81
C LEU A 114 -4.77 -5.63 1.48
N HIS A 115 -4.60 -4.93 0.36
CA HIS A 115 -4.83 -5.49 -0.98
C HIS A 115 -3.81 -6.56 -1.36
N SER A 116 -2.55 -6.33 -1.01
CA SER A 116 -1.42 -7.17 -1.43
C SER A 116 -1.00 -8.19 -0.38
N TRP A 117 -1.78 -8.32 0.69
CA TRP A 117 -1.48 -9.21 1.80
C TRP A 117 -1.42 -10.68 1.32
N PRO A 118 -0.29 -11.39 1.49
CA PRO A 118 -0.12 -12.72 0.93
C PRO A 118 -1.13 -13.73 1.49
N ARG A 119 -1.49 -14.72 0.68
CA ARG A 119 -2.37 -15.81 1.13
C ARG A 119 -1.60 -16.68 2.12
N GLY A 120 -2.17 -16.91 3.30
CA GLY A 120 -1.57 -17.72 4.35
C GLY A 120 -0.94 -16.91 5.49
N SER A 121 -0.43 -15.70 5.21
CA SER A 121 0.07 -14.80 6.24
C SER A 121 -1.07 -14.27 7.10
N ARG A 122 -0.94 -14.33 8.43
CA ARG A 122 -1.95 -13.87 9.39
C ARG A 122 -1.55 -12.54 10.01
N ASN A 123 -0.27 -12.38 10.33
CA ASN A 123 0.24 -11.20 11.02
C ASN A 123 1.40 -10.58 10.25
N ALA A 124 1.61 -9.29 10.45
CA ALA A 124 2.69 -8.55 9.82
C ALA A 124 3.47 -7.71 10.81
N TRP A 125 4.77 -7.63 10.59
CA TRP A 125 5.66 -6.71 11.27
C TRP A 125 5.82 -5.44 10.42
N CYS A 126 5.63 -4.27 11.05
CA CYS A 126 5.74 -2.97 10.38
C CYS A 126 6.36 -1.96 11.35
N CYS A 127 7.46 -1.30 10.96
CA CYS A 127 8.30 -0.59 11.93
C CYS A 127 7.59 0.56 12.66
N MET A 128 6.62 1.25 12.03
CA MET A 128 5.88 2.34 12.68
C MET A 128 4.97 1.83 13.83
N LEU A 129 4.56 0.55 13.77
CA LEU A 129 3.65 -0.07 14.75
C LEU A 129 4.38 -0.99 15.73
N ALA A 130 5.42 -1.67 15.25
CA ALA A 130 6.15 -2.68 16.00
C ALA A 130 7.14 -2.06 17.01
N ASN A 131 7.86 -1.01 16.59
CA ASN A 131 8.85 -0.39 17.45
C ASN A 131 8.20 0.55 18.49
N PRO A 132 8.75 0.63 19.70
CA PRO A 132 8.34 1.63 20.68
C PRO A 132 8.78 3.02 20.23
N GLN A 133 7.82 3.87 19.86
CA GLN A 133 8.09 5.21 19.29
C GLN A 133 8.59 6.24 20.31
N HIS A 134 8.55 5.90 21.60
CA HIS A 134 8.98 6.76 22.71
C HIS A 134 10.40 6.48 23.20
N LEU A 135 11.03 5.41 22.72
CA LEU A 135 12.36 5.02 23.14
C LEU A 135 13.41 5.54 22.15
N ASP A 136 14.62 5.74 22.66
CA ASP A 136 15.77 6.03 21.81
C ASP A 136 16.13 4.77 21.01
N ILE A 137 15.57 4.69 19.80
CA ILE A 137 15.83 3.61 18.86
C ILE A 137 17.30 3.54 18.44
N SER A 138 18.12 4.58 18.67
CA SER A 138 19.53 4.59 18.27
C SER A 138 20.27 3.40 18.86
N SER A 139 19.99 3.08 20.14
CA SER A 139 20.54 1.89 20.83
C SER A 139 20.14 0.57 20.16
N MET A 140 18.92 0.48 19.62
CA MET A 140 18.42 -0.70 18.90
C MET A 140 19.01 -0.82 17.48
N LEU A 141 19.58 0.27 16.96
CA LEU A 141 20.14 0.38 15.62
C LEU A 141 21.67 0.33 15.59
N GLU A 142 22.34 0.31 16.75
CA GLU A 142 23.81 0.21 16.86
C GLU A 142 24.37 -1.03 16.14
N SER A 143 23.61 -2.13 16.16
CA SER A 143 23.94 -3.37 15.45
C SER A 143 22.81 -3.72 14.50
N PRO A 144 22.86 -3.28 13.22
CA PRO A 144 21.76 -3.46 12.26
C PRO A 144 21.28 -4.90 12.11
N HIS A 145 22.17 -5.89 12.24
CA HIS A 145 21.85 -7.32 12.16
C HIS A 145 21.18 -7.89 13.41
N ARG A 146 21.26 -7.20 14.56
CA ARG A 146 20.59 -7.58 15.83
C ARG A 146 19.42 -6.67 16.17
N SER A 147 19.09 -5.76 15.26
CA SER A 147 17.99 -4.84 15.44
C SER A 147 16.66 -5.61 15.46
N PRO A 148 15.61 -5.03 16.09
CA PRO A 148 14.26 -5.59 16.07
C PRO A 148 13.77 -5.95 14.66
N PHE A 149 14.06 -5.11 13.67
CA PHE A 149 13.60 -5.33 12.31
C PHE A 149 14.37 -6.46 11.61
N ALA A 150 15.68 -6.63 11.86
CA ALA A 150 16.44 -7.74 11.29
C ALA A 150 15.96 -9.09 11.84
N ILE A 151 15.67 -9.15 13.15
CA ILE A 151 15.11 -10.32 13.82
C ILE A 151 13.72 -10.65 13.24
N ALA A 152 12.85 -9.66 13.07
CA ALA A 152 11.53 -9.86 12.50
C ALA A 152 11.58 -10.28 11.01
N LEU A 153 12.49 -9.70 10.22
CA LEU A 153 12.68 -10.06 8.82
C LEU A 153 13.17 -11.52 8.72
N GLU A 154 14.11 -11.93 9.59
CA GLU A 154 14.58 -13.32 9.67
C GLU A 154 13.45 -14.30 9.99
N ALA A 155 12.52 -13.94 10.88
CA ALA A 155 11.38 -14.77 11.23
C ALA A 155 10.30 -14.83 10.13
N SER A 156 10.15 -13.78 9.32
CA SER A 156 9.12 -13.70 8.26
C SER A 156 9.31 -14.69 7.11
N SER A 157 8.22 -15.15 6.48
CA SER A 157 8.29 -15.92 5.23
C SER A 157 8.40 -15.01 4.01
N ASP A 158 7.69 -13.89 4.05
CA ASP A 158 7.54 -12.97 2.93
C ASP A 158 7.89 -11.55 3.34
N VAL A 159 8.48 -10.79 2.41
CA VAL A 159 8.72 -9.36 2.54
C VAL A 159 7.79 -8.62 1.57
N LEU A 160 6.88 -7.81 2.10
CA LEU A 160 6.04 -6.92 1.30
C LEU A 160 6.64 -5.53 1.26
N VAL A 161 7.15 -5.18 0.08
CA VAL A 161 7.65 -3.87 -0.25
C VAL A 161 6.47 -2.98 -0.66
N VAL A 162 6.32 -1.82 -0.03
CA VAL A 162 5.20 -0.89 -0.30
C VAL A 162 5.72 0.37 -0.99
N PRO A 163 5.59 0.49 -2.32
CA PRO A 163 5.92 1.72 -3.03
C PRO A 163 4.90 2.82 -2.68
N ASN A 164 5.33 4.08 -2.68
CA ASN A 164 4.49 5.26 -2.47
C ASN A 164 4.56 6.22 -3.66
N HIS A 165 3.65 7.18 -3.71
CA HIS A 165 3.59 8.19 -4.78
C HIS A 165 4.66 9.29 -4.68
N HIS A 166 5.25 9.53 -3.51
CA HIS A 166 6.21 10.63 -3.32
C HIS A 166 7.59 10.34 -3.90
N ARG A 167 8.17 9.17 -3.59
CA ARG A 167 9.54 8.81 -4.01
C ARG A 167 9.77 7.31 -3.95
N SER A 168 10.78 6.86 -4.70
CA SER A 168 11.29 5.49 -4.56
C SER A 168 11.68 5.22 -3.11
N ILE A 169 11.16 4.15 -2.51
CA ILE A 169 11.49 3.80 -1.13
C ILE A 169 12.99 3.48 -0.97
N TYR A 170 13.67 3.07 -2.03
CA TYR A 170 15.09 2.70 -1.99
C TYR A 170 16.02 3.91 -1.89
N THR A 171 15.48 5.14 -1.95
CA THR A 171 16.24 6.33 -1.53
C THR A 171 16.42 6.38 0.00
N ARG A 172 15.74 5.51 0.76
CA ARG A 172 15.86 5.37 2.22
C ARG A 172 16.83 4.24 2.54
N LEU A 173 17.88 4.56 3.31
CA LEU A 173 18.92 3.60 3.68
C LEU A 173 18.35 2.31 4.30
N TRP A 174 17.38 2.43 5.21
CA TRP A 174 16.77 1.27 5.87
C TRP A 174 15.99 0.38 4.91
N CYS A 175 15.18 0.94 4.00
CA CYS A 175 14.46 0.15 3.01
C CYS A 175 15.39 -0.58 2.04
N ALA A 176 16.51 0.05 1.67
CA ALA A 176 17.55 -0.60 0.87
C ALA A 176 18.23 -1.74 1.64
N TYR A 177 18.52 -1.54 2.93
CA TYR A 177 19.10 -2.57 3.79
C TYR A 177 18.13 -3.74 4.03
N GLU A 178 16.85 -3.48 4.25
CA GLU A 178 15.80 -4.50 4.36
C GLU A 178 15.70 -5.35 3.09
N ALA A 179 15.74 -4.72 1.90
CA ALA A 179 15.73 -5.45 0.64
C ALA A 179 16.99 -6.31 0.45
N TYR A 180 18.17 -5.79 0.85
CA TYR A 180 19.41 -6.56 0.87
C TYR A 180 19.30 -7.78 1.79
N LEU A 181 18.84 -7.60 3.04
CA LEU A 181 18.66 -8.71 3.98
C LEU A 181 17.67 -9.75 3.47
N ALA A 182 16.55 -9.30 2.88
CA ALA A 182 15.55 -10.17 2.29
C ALA A 182 16.15 -11.04 1.18
N GLN A 183 16.98 -10.45 0.33
CA GLN A 183 17.69 -11.16 -0.72
C GLN A 183 18.69 -12.18 -0.15
N GLU A 184 19.55 -11.77 0.78
CA GLU A 184 20.57 -12.64 1.39
C GLU A 184 19.95 -13.84 2.12
N GLN A 185 18.78 -13.65 2.74
CA GLN A 185 18.06 -14.70 3.45
C GLN A 185 17.11 -15.52 2.56
N GLY A 186 17.09 -15.27 1.25
CA GLY A 186 16.25 -16.00 0.29
C GLY A 186 14.75 -15.82 0.52
N LYS A 187 14.32 -14.65 1.04
CA LYS A 187 12.90 -14.34 1.28
C LYS A 187 12.15 -14.13 -0.03
N VAL A 188 10.85 -14.41 -0.02
CA VAL A 188 9.96 -14.01 -1.12
C VAL A 188 9.69 -12.52 -1.01
N ILE A 189 10.14 -11.75 -2.00
CA ILE A 189 9.93 -10.29 -2.05
C ILE A 189 8.74 -9.99 -2.96
N LEU A 190 7.70 -9.40 -2.39
CA LEU A 190 6.48 -8.98 -3.07
C LEU A 190 6.41 -7.46 -3.14
N ILE A 191 5.90 -6.93 -4.23
CA ILE A 191 5.67 -5.49 -4.40
C ILE A 191 4.18 -5.23 -4.27
N ALA A 192 3.80 -4.41 -3.29
CA ALA A 192 2.43 -4.04 -3.04
C ALA A 192 1.84 -3.23 -4.20
N ARG A 193 0.55 -3.44 -4.48
CA ARG A 193 -0.20 -2.77 -5.53
C ARG A 193 -1.42 -2.07 -4.94
N ALA A 194 -1.79 -0.96 -5.57
CA ALA A 194 -3.06 -0.31 -5.27
C ALA A 194 -4.22 -1.19 -5.77
N SER A 195 -5.33 -1.12 -5.06
CA SER A 195 -6.57 -1.77 -5.47
C SER A 195 -7.12 -1.09 -6.73
N ASN A 196 -7.23 -1.83 -7.83
CA ASN A 196 -7.84 -1.36 -9.08
C ASN A 196 -9.38 -1.50 -9.11
N TRP A 197 -10.05 -1.63 -7.95
CA TRP A 197 -11.50 -1.82 -7.89
C TRP A 197 -12.31 -0.68 -8.52
N GLN A 198 -11.83 0.57 -8.46
CA GLN A 198 -12.50 1.70 -9.10
C GLN A 198 -12.42 1.61 -10.62
N GLU A 199 -11.22 1.31 -11.15
CA GLU A 199 -11.02 1.07 -12.58
C GLU A 199 -11.87 -0.10 -13.06
N LEU A 200 -11.90 -1.21 -12.30
CA LEU A 200 -12.72 -2.37 -12.63
C LEU A 200 -14.21 -2.03 -12.60
N ARG A 201 -14.66 -1.24 -11.62
CA ARG A 201 -16.06 -0.79 -11.53
C ARG A 201 -16.42 0.12 -12.70
N GLN A 202 -15.54 1.05 -13.07
CA GLN A 202 -15.76 1.94 -14.20
C GLN A 202 -15.77 1.16 -15.51
N ALA A 203 -14.87 0.19 -15.68
CA ALA A 203 -14.87 -0.73 -16.81
C ALA A 203 -16.18 -1.51 -16.90
N MET A 204 -16.66 -2.06 -15.78
CA MET A 204 -17.96 -2.76 -15.73
C MET A 204 -19.14 -1.84 -16.06
N GLN A 205 -19.15 -0.60 -15.57
CA GLN A 205 -20.19 0.39 -15.88
C GLN A 205 -20.18 0.74 -17.37
N ASN A 206 -19.01 0.99 -17.94
CA ASN A 206 -18.83 1.28 -19.37
C ASN A 206 -19.26 0.10 -20.24
N MET A 207 -18.89 -1.14 -19.88
CA MET A 207 -19.33 -2.36 -20.55
C MET A 207 -20.86 -2.53 -20.48
N GLY A 208 -21.46 -2.24 -19.33
CA GLY A 208 -22.91 -2.27 -19.14
C GLY A 208 -23.63 -1.27 -20.05
N LEU A 209 -23.16 -0.02 -20.09
CA LEU A 209 -23.72 1.02 -20.97
C LEU A 209 -23.59 0.66 -22.46
N ALA A 210 -22.42 0.20 -22.87
CA ALA A 210 -22.19 -0.23 -24.25
C ALA A 210 -23.12 -1.39 -24.66
N SER A 211 -23.34 -2.34 -23.74
CA SER A 211 -24.24 -3.48 -23.98
C SER A 211 -25.70 -3.03 -24.14
N VAL A 212 -26.18 -2.11 -23.30
CA VAL A 212 -27.54 -1.56 -23.39
C VAL A 212 -27.71 -0.77 -24.70
N LEU A 213 -26.75 0.07 -25.06
CA LEU A 213 -26.78 0.83 -26.32
C LEU A 213 -26.78 -0.11 -27.53
N GLY A 214 -25.96 -1.16 -27.52
CA GLY A 214 -25.94 -2.18 -28.56
C GLY A 214 -27.28 -2.89 -28.73
N LEU A 215 -27.94 -3.26 -27.62
CA LEU A 215 -29.28 -3.89 -27.64
C LEU A 215 -30.35 -2.94 -28.19
N LEU A 216 -30.37 -1.68 -27.74
CA LEU A 216 -31.33 -0.68 -28.21
C LEU A 216 -31.17 -0.40 -29.72
N LEU A 217 -29.92 -0.31 -30.20
CA LEU A 217 -29.63 -0.18 -31.63
C LEU A 217 -30.08 -1.43 -32.40
N GLY A 218 -29.82 -2.62 -31.87
CA GLY A 218 -30.28 -3.88 -32.48
C GLY A 218 -31.80 -3.94 -32.65
N VAL A 219 -32.55 -3.60 -31.60
CA VAL A 219 -34.02 -3.54 -31.63
C VAL A 219 -34.51 -2.46 -32.61
N ALA A 220 -33.87 -1.29 -32.64
CA ALA A 220 -34.28 -0.21 -33.55
C ALA A 220 -34.06 -0.57 -35.03
N VAL A 221 -32.97 -1.27 -35.35
CA VAL A 221 -32.68 -1.78 -36.70
C VAL A 221 -33.73 -2.82 -37.12
N ASP A 222 -34.07 -3.75 -36.22
CA ASP A 222 -35.08 -4.79 -36.43
C ASP A 222 -36.47 -4.17 -36.68
N VAL A 223 -36.92 -3.25 -35.82
CA VAL A 223 -38.23 -2.59 -35.93
C VAL A 223 -38.37 -1.77 -37.22
N LYS A 224 -37.32 -1.09 -37.67
CA LYS A 224 -37.37 -0.31 -38.92
C LYS A 224 -37.20 -1.15 -40.19
N ASN A 225 -36.95 -2.45 -40.07
CA ASN A 225 -36.61 -3.34 -41.17
C ASN A 225 -35.52 -2.71 -42.07
N TRP A 226 -34.55 -2.05 -41.42
CA TRP A 226 -33.47 -1.40 -42.14
C TRP A 226 -32.59 -2.51 -42.69
N ASN A 227 -32.62 -2.71 -44.01
CA ASN A 227 -31.63 -3.51 -44.76
C ASN A 227 -30.24 -2.81 -44.72
N MET A 228 -29.79 -2.42 -43.53
CA MET A 228 -28.44 -1.97 -43.30
C MET A 228 -27.56 -3.20 -43.43
N VAL A 229 -26.59 -3.15 -44.35
CA VAL A 229 -25.63 -4.23 -44.55
C VAL A 229 -24.93 -4.45 -43.21
N MET A 230 -25.20 -5.57 -42.54
CA MET A 230 -24.64 -5.91 -41.21
C MET A 230 -23.11 -5.70 -41.12
N ASN A 231 -22.41 -5.82 -42.25
CA ASN A 231 -20.97 -5.54 -42.36
C ASN A 231 -20.59 -4.10 -41.98
N LEU A 232 -21.43 -3.10 -42.29
CA LEU A 232 -21.19 -1.70 -41.96
C LEU A 232 -21.34 -1.43 -40.46
N VAL A 233 -22.30 -2.10 -39.80
CA VAL A 233 -22.49 -2.02 -38.35
C VAL A 233 -21.34 -2.72 -37.63
N ALA A 234 -20.92 -3.90 -38.11
CA ALA A 234 -19.77 -4.61 -37.56
C ALA A 234 -18.46 -3.80 -37.70
N LEU A 235 -18.23 -3.17 -38.86
CA LEU A 235 -17.05 -2.32 -39.10
C LEU A 235 -17.04 -1.06 -38.21
N SER A 236 -18.19 -0.42 -38.02
CA SER A 236 -18.29 0.77 -37.17
C SER A 236 -18.14 0.43 -35.68
N MET A 237 -18.70 -0.69 -35.22
CA MET A 237 -18.45 -1.21 -33.87
C MET A 237 -16.98 -1.56 -33.64
N ALA A 238 -16.32 -2.21 -34.61
CA ALA A 238 -14.88 -2.51 -34.52
C ALA A 238 -14.03 -1.22 -34.48
N ALA A 239 -14.37 -0.21 -35.29
CA ALA A 239 -13.68 1.07 -35.29
C ALA A 239 -13.84 1.84 -33.96
N ILE A 240 -15.06 1.84 -33.39
CA ILE A 240 -15.31 2.46 -32.07
C ILE A 240 -14.54 1.73 -30.97
N ALA A 241 -14.50 0.39 -30.99
CA ALA A 241 -13.74 -0.39 -30.03
C ALA A 241 -12.23 -0.10 -30.10
N VAL A 242 -11.67 0.04 -31.31
CA VAL A 242 -10.26 0.42 -31.52
C VAL A 242 -10.00 1.85 -31.01
N LEU A 243 -10.89 2.80 -31.31
CA LEU A 243 -10.74 4.19 -30.86
C LEU A 243 -10.87 4.32 -29.33
N TRP A 244 -11.79 3.59 -28.71
CA TRP A 244 -11.91 3.54 -27.25
C TRP A 244 -10.70 2.88 -26.58
N SER A 245 -10.19 1.79 -27.15
CA SER A 245 -8.95 1.15 -26.70
C SER A 245 -7.77 2.10 -26.76
N SER A 246 -7.69 2.96 -27.80
CA SER A 246 -6.62 3.94 -27.93
C SER A 246 -6.73 5.13 -26.97
N GLY A 247 -7.94 5.42 -26.46
CA GLY A 247 -8.17 6.52 -25.52
C GLY A 247 -7.93 6.17 -24.05
N THR A 248 -7.89 4.87 -23.69
CA THR A 248 -7.76 4.42 -22.29
C THR A 248 -6.33 4.02 -21.89
N GLU A 249 -5.35 4.09 -22.78
CA GLU A 249 -3.96 3.74 -22.48
C GLU A 249 -3.05 4.96 -22.65
N SER A 250 -2.72 5.63 -21.54
CA SER A 250 -1.63 6.61 -21.49
C SER A 250 -0.27 5.97 -21.21
N ASP A 251 -0.21 4.80 -20.55
CA ASP A 251 1.09 4.21 -20.15
C ASP A 251 1.51 2.99 -21.01
N ARG A 252 0.54 2.17 -21.45
CA ARG A 252 0.84 0.96 -22.24
C ARG A 252 1.11 1.25 -23.71
N THR A 253 0.43 2.23 -24.30
CA THR A 253 0.73 2.73 -25.65
C THR A 253 2.12 3.34 -25.71
N GLN A 254 2.55 4.08 -24.67
CA GLN A 254 3.90 4.65 -24.61
C GLN A 254 4.97 3.56 -24.55
N THR A 255 4.75 2.49 -23.77
CA THR A 255 5.66 1.33 -23.72
C THR A 255 5.72 0.59 -25.07
N THR A 256 4.58 0.43 -25.74
CA THR A 256 4.51 -0.26 -27.04
C THR A 256 5.10 0.59 -28.16
N LEU A 257 4.90 1.91 -28.15
CA LEU A 257 5.51 2.86 -29.07
C LEU A 257 7.02 2.97 -28.87
N ASN A 258 7.51 2.90 -27.62
CA ASN A 258 8.94 2.85 -27.33
C ASN A 258 9.57 1.55 -27.85
N LEU A 259 8.91 0.39 -27.67
CA LEU A 259 9.36 -0.89 -28.23
C LEU A 259 9.39 -0.88 -29.77
N VAL A 260 8.37 -0.29 -30.41
CA VAL A 260 8.35 -0.13 -31.88
C VAL A 260 9.44 0.85 -32.33
N GLY A 261 9.69 1.92 -31.57
CA GLY A 261 10.78 2.87 -31.81
C GLY A 261 12.16 2.20 -31.76
N GLU A 262 12.45 1.42 -30.72
CA GLU A 262 13.71 0.67 -30.57
C GLU A 262 13.90 -0.36 -31.69
N THR A 263 12.81 -1.02 -32.12
CA THR A 263 12.87 -2.00 -33.22
C THR A 263 13.16 -1.34 -34.57
N LEU A 264 12.62 -0.13 -34.80
CA LEU A 264 12.87 0.64 -36.02
C LEU A 264 14.28 1.25 -36.03
N GLU A 265 14.81 1.69 -34.88
CA GLU A 265 16.20 2.15 -34.78
C GLU A 265 17.19 1.01 -35.06
N GLN A 266 16.93 -0.20 -34.56
CA GLN A 266 17.76 -1.38 -34.85
C GLN A 266 17.75 -1.78 -36.34
N GLN A 267 16.63 -1.55 -37.05
CA GLN A 267 16.54 -1.80 -38.48
C GLN A 267 17.21 -0.71 -39.34
N THR A 268 17.38 0.50 -38.81
CA THR A 268 17.99 1.62 -39.55
C THR A 268 19.52 1.65 -39.40
N GLN A 269 20.07 0.90 -38.44
CA GLN A 269 21.51 0.78 -38.17
C GLN A 269 22.16 -0.48 -38.78
N ALA A 270 21.40 -1.30 -39.52
CA ALA A 270 21.88 -2.47 -40.26
C ALA A 270 21.90 -2.22 -41.77
#